data_AF-A0A1I0MMQ1-F1
#
_entry.id   AF-A0A1I0MMQ1-F1
#
_cell.length_a   1.000
_cell.length_b   1.000
_cell.length_c   1.000
_cell.angle_alpha   90.00
_cell.angle_beta   90.00
_cell.angle_gamma   90.00
#
_symmetry.space_group_name_H-M   'P 1'
#
loop_
_entity.id
_entity.type
_entity.pdbx_description
1 polymer ?
#
loop_
_entity_poly.entity_id
_entity_poly.type
_entity_poly.pdbx_seq_one_letter_code
_entity_poly.pdbx_strand_id
1 'polypeptide(L)'
;MKIKAILLLIAVAVMSSCHSDGEEDGFNKVRFGYFEGNIGDSYVNICNTEDHRDRIHGALREYHNELEVAVWGVRYNSSPSTLSRLHIRLCSLHRGIYKMKKTLNEVALDPLEYQYISSAVEFERKTENESVLYGPKRENPFLVYVTDVRYDPRDMDDLSIVEGYMNGVLYNRENPTDSIVIDHVKFGFR
;
A
#
# COMPACT_ATOMS: atom_id res chain seq x y z
N MET A 1 -41.69 52.69 44.37
CA MET A 1 -41.02 53.71 43.54
C MET A 1 -39.67 53.17 43.12
N LYS A 2 -39.38 53.27 41.81
CA LYS A 2 -38.23 52.66 41.12
C LYS A 2 -36.92 53.29 41.59
N ILE A 3 -35.97 52.49 42.09
CA ILE A 3 -34.57 52.89 42.20
C ILE A 3 -33.79 52.22 41.08
N LYS A 4 -33.04 53.07 40.39
CA LYS A 4 -32.30 52.82 39.15
C LYS A 4 -31.13 51.87 39.41
N ALA A 5 -30.85 51.06 38.39
CA ALA A 5 -29.57 50.41 38.17
C ALA A 5 -28.40 51.40 38.32
N ILE A 6 -27.24 50.89 38.75
CA ILE A 6 -25.97 50.97 38.00
C ILE A 6 -24.77 50.57 38.88
N LEU A 7 -23.95 49.65 38.32
CA LEU A 7 -22.54 49.30 38.61
C LEU A 7 -22.26 48.71 40.02
N LEU A 8 -21.44 47.67 40.18
CA LEU A 8 -20.08 47.53 39.67
C LEU A 8 -19.55 46.12 40.05
N LEU A 9 -18.62 45.61 39.24
CA LEU A 9 -17.65 44.52 39.52
C LEU A 9 -18.19 43.08 39.61
N ILE A 10 -18.35 42.44 38.45
CA ILE A 10 -17.93 41.04 38.34
C ILE A 10 -16.46 41.08 37.91
N ALA A 11 -15.60 40.72 38.84
CA ALA A 11 -14.16 40.64 38.64
C ALA A 11 -13.84 39.61 37.56
N VAL A 12 -13.16 40.07 36.52
CA VAL A 12 -12.42 39.23 35.59
C VAL A 12 -11.28 38.59 36.38
N ALA A 13 -11.43 37.32 36.75
CA ALA A 13 -10.32 36.50 37.19
C ALA A 13 -9.81 35.71 35.97
N VAL A 14 -8.88 36.31 35.24
CA VAL A 14 -7.98 35.56 34.36
C VAL A 14 -7.05 34.77 35.27
N MET A 15 -7.37 33.50 35.50
CA MET A 15 -6.43 32.54 36.07
C MET A 15 -6.03 31.59 34.94
N SER A 16 -4.91 31.97 34.32
CA SER A 16 -4.12 31.20 33.39
C SER A 16 -3.75 29.86 34.02
N SER A 17 -4.48 28.80 33.65
CA SER A 17 -3.96 27.45 33.74
C SER A 17 -3.39 27.13 32.37
N CYS A 18 -2.07 27.26 32.24
CA CYS A 18 -1.33 26.69 31.13
C CYS A 18 -1.45 25.16 31.20
N HIS A 19 -2.54 24.65 30.64
CA HIS A 19 -2.63 23.35 30.01
C HIS A 19 -3.60 23.56 28.85
N SER A 20 -3.15 24.31 27.85
CA SER A 20 -3.67 24.08 26.51
C SER A 20 -3.10 22.74 26.11
N ASP A 21 -4.00 21.75 26.16
CA ASP A 21 -3.93 20.45 25.51
C ASP A 21 -2.80 20.43 24.49
N GLY A 22 -1.75 19.67 24.79
CA GLY A 22 -0.80 19.30 23.76
C GLY A 22 -1.64 18.75 22.63
N GLU A 23 -1.56 19.40 21.48
CA GLU A 23 -2.11 18.89 20.24
C GLU A 23 -1.54 17.47 20.10
N GLU A 24 -2.31 16.47 20.53
CA GLU A 24 -2.25 15.15 19.93
C GLU A 24 -2.50 15.44 18.46
N ASP A 25 -1.40 15.49 17.70
CA ASP A 25 -1.42 15.61 16.25
C ASP A 25 -1.97 14.28 15.71
N GLY A 26 -3.27 14.09 15.95
CA GLY A 26 -4.05 12.90 15.80
C GLY A 26 -4.62 12.82 14.40
N PHE A 27 -3.75 12.85 13.39
CA PHE A 27 -4.14 12.41 12.06
C PHE A 27 -3.71 10.96 11.87
N ASN A 28 -4.50 10.06 12.45
CA ASN A 28 -4.53 8.67 12.01
C ASN A 28 -5.22 8.65 10.63
N LYS A 29 -4.52 9.09 9.59
CA LYS A 29 -5.01 9.01 8.21
C LYS A 29 -5.15 7.55 7.86
N VAL A 30 -6.38 7.04 7.91
CA VAL A 30 -6.75 5.70 7.44
C VAL A 30 -6.23 5.56 6.01
N ARG A 31 -5.24 4.70 5.80
CA ARG A 31 -4.68 4.48 4.47
C ARG A 31 -5.63 3.59 3.68
N PHE A 32 -6.19 4.12 2.59
CA PHE A 32 -7.00 3.32 1.67
C PHE A 32 -6.19 2.12 1.15
N GLY A 33 -6.73 0.92 1.34
CA GLY A 33 -6.10 -0.30 0.86
C GLY A 33 -7.03 -1.49 0.98
N TYR A 34 -7.19 -2.26 -0.10
CA TYR A 34 -7.88 -3.55 -0.08
C TYR A 34 -7.19 -4.57 -0.99
N PHE A 35 -7.33 -5.83 -0.62
CA PHE A 35 -6.78 -6.99 -1.32
C PHE A 35 -7.71 -8.18 -1.10
N GLU A 36 -8.31 -8.68 -2.18
CA GLU A 36 -9.35 -9.71 -2.09
C GLU A 36 -9.24 -10.74 -3.21
N GLY A 37 -9.10 -12.03 -2.87
CA GLY A 37 -9.17 -13.13 -3.83
C GLY A 37 -8.35 -14.36 -3.40
N ASN A 38 -8.07 -15.24 -4.36
CA ASN A 38 -7.39 -16.51 -4.07
C ASN A 38 -5.88 -16.41 -4.27
N ILE A 39 -5.12 -16.88 -3.27
CA ILE A 39 -3.68 -17.11 -3.38
C ILE A 39 -3.36 -18.55 -2.95
N GLY A 40 -2.87 -19.33 -3.90
CA GLY A 40 -2.77 -20.78 -3.76
C GLY A 40 -4.13 -21.36 -3.39
N ASP A 41 -4.15 -22.16 -2.32
CA ASP A 41 -5.38 -22.80 -1.82
C ASP A 41 -6.13 -21.94 -0.79
N SER A 42 -5.73 -20.68 -0.57
CA SER A 42 -6.29 -19.82 0.47
C SER A 42 -7.03 -18.62 -0.11
N TYR A 43 -8.23 -18.36 0.39
CA TYR A 43 -8.92 -17.09 0.17
C TYR A 43 -8.38 -16.02 1.13
N VAL A 44 -8.02 -14.86 0.59
CA VAL A 44 -7.52 -13.71 1.36
C VAL A 44 -8.47 -12.54 1.13
N ASN A 45 -8.94 -11.93 2.22
CA ASN A 45 -9.69 -10.67 2.19
C ASN A 45 -9.12 -9.76 3.27
N ILE A 46 -8.45 -8.70 2.82
CA ILE A 46 -7.77 -7.73 3.67
C ILE A 46 -8.22 -6.35 3.23
N CYS A 47 -8.64 -5.54 4.19
CA CYS A 47 -8.75 -4.10 4.06
C CYS A 47 -7.91 -3.46 5.16
N ASN A 48 -7.31 -2.30 4.86
CA ASN A 48 -6.77 -1.45 5.90
C ASN A 48 -7.92 -0.93 6.76
N THR A 49 -7.70 -0.90 8.07
CA THR A 49 -8.66 -0.46 9.08
C THR A 49 -8.06 0.69 9.89
N GLU A 50 -8.83 1.29 10.80
CA GLU A 50 -8.34 2.33 11.71
C GLU A 50 -7.23 1.85 12.69
N ASP A 51 -7.04 0.54 12.85
CA ASP A 51 -5.91 -0.03 13.62
C ASP A 51 -4.60 0.15 12.82
N HIS A 52 -3.59 0.77 13.44
CA HIS A 52 -2.31 1.26 12.89
C HIS A 52 -1.40 0.19 12.24
N ARG A 53 -1.87 -1.03 12.06
CA ARG A 53 -1.14 -2.13 11.44
C ARG A 53 -1.61 -2.31 10.01
N ASP A 54 -1.35 -1.29 9.18
CA ASP A 54 -1.59 -1.33 7.74
C ASP A 54 -1.02 -2.61 7.13
N ARG A 55 -1.91 -3.45 6.62
CA ARG A 55 -1.54 -4.70 5.95
C ARG A 55 -1.23 -4.47 4.49
N ILE A 56 -1.73 -3.37 3.94
CA ILE A 56 -1.50 -2.93 2.57
C ILE A 56 -0.82 -1.57 2.64
N HIS A 57 0.37 -1.48 2.09
CA HIS A 57 1.13 -0.22 2.06
C HIS A 57 1.60 0.05 0.64
N GLY A 58 1.31 1.26 0.16
CA GLY A 58 1.74 1.79 -1.11
C GLY A 58 2.67 2.97 -0.95
N ALA A 59 3.43 3.23 -2.00
CA ALA A 59 4.12 4.47 -2.27
C ALA A 59 3.98 4.78 -3.76
N LEU A 60 3.65 6.03 -4.05
CA LEU A 60 3.55 6.57 -5.40
C LEU A 60 4.73 7.51 -5.63
N ARG A 61 5.28 7.51 -6.85
CA ARG A 61 6.34 8.43 -7.25
C ARG A 61 5.94 9.16 -8.52
N GLU A 62 6.10 10.48 -8.46
CA GLU A 62 5.92 11.37 -9.59
C GLU A 62 7.21 11.60 -10.36
N TYR A 63 7.04 11.86 -11.65
CA TYR A 63 8.05 12.47 -12.51
C TYR A 63 7.32 13.35 -13.54
N HIS A 64 7.83 14.55 -13.80
CA HIS A 64 7.22 15.52 -14.73
C HIS A 64 5.70 15.78 -14.53
N ASN A 65 5.23 15.85 -13.27
CA ASN A 65 3.82 16.05 -12.90
C ASN A 65 2.87 14.91 -13.30
N GLU A 66 3.38 13.69 -13.47
CA GLU A 66 2.59 12.48 -13.67
C GLU A 66 3.03 11.39 -12.68
N LEU A 67 2.09 10.56 -12.22
CA LEU A 67 2.42 9.35 -11.48
C LEU A 67 3.14 8.39 -12.42
N GLU A 68 4.41 8.12 -12.17
CA GLU A 68 5.19 7.18 -12.99
C GLU A 68 5.33 5.81 -12.36
N VAL A 69 5.40 5.75 -11.02
CA VAL A 69 5.69 4.51 -10.32
C VAL A 69 4.73 4.32 -9.17
N ALA A 70 4.23 3.09 -9.04
CA ALA A 70 3.53 2.65 -7.86
C ALA A 70 4.24 1.41 -7.29
N VAL A 71 4.67 1.48 -6.04
CA VAL A 71 5.23 0.35 -5.30
C VAL A 71 4.28 0.03 -4.18
N TRP A 72 3.84 -1.21 -4.08
CA TRP A 72 2.93 -1.60 -3.01
C TRP A 72 3.14 -3.05 -2.59
N GLY A 73 2.62 -3.37 -1.42
CA GLY A 73 2.63 -4.74 -0.95
C GLY A 73 1.51 -5.05 0.03
N VAL A 74 1.16 -6.33 0.09
CA VAL A 74 0.22 -6.88 1.07
C VAL A 74 0.93 -7.86 1.97
N ARG A 75 0.69 -7.75 3.28
CA ARG A 75 1.10 -8.72 4.29
C ARG A 75 -0.11 -9.52 4.73
N TYR A 76 -0.02 -10.84 4.63
CA TYR A 76 -1.07 -11.75 5.10
C TYR A 76 -0.44 -12.99 5.74
N ASN A 77 -1.24 -13.78 6.46
CA ASN A 77 -0.74 -14.88 7.31
C ASN A 77 0.41 -14.43 8.23
N SER A 78 0.23 -13.28 8.90
CA SER A 78 1.24 -12.71 9.78
C SER A 78 1.02 -13.20 11.22
N SER A 79 1.87 -14.10 11.67
CA SER A 79 2.05 -14.50 13.07
C SER A 79 3.49 -14.20 13.52
N PRO A 80 3.85 -14.37 14.79
CA PRO A 80 5.25 -14.26 15.21
C PRO A 80 6.20 -15.19 14.46
N SER A 81 5.70 -16.33 13.96
CA SER A 81 6.47 -17.41 13.35
C SER A 81 6.30 -17.54 11.84
N THR A 82 5.32 -16.85 11.25
CA THR A 82 5.00 -16.94 9.81
C THR A 82 4.63 -15.59 9.23
N LEU A 83 5.04 -15.35 7.99
CA LEU A 83 4.68 -14.16 7.23
C LEU A 83 4.60 -14.49 5.75
N SER A 84 3.49 -14.12 5.12
CA SER A 84 3.37 -14.08 3.66
C SER A 84 3.31 -12.64 3.18
N ARG A 85 4.07 -12.31 2.14
CA ARG A 85 4.15 -10.95 1.61
C ARG A 85 4.22 -10.95 0.09
N LEU A 86 3.29 -10.26 -0.55
CA LEU A 86 3.35 -9.94 -1.97
C LEU A 86 3.86 -8.52 -2.14
N HIS A 87 4.80 -8.31 -3.05
CA HIS A 87 5.32 -7.01 -3.43
C HIS A 87 5.19 -6.79 -4.93
N ILE A 88 4.71 -5.62 -5.32
CA ILE A 88 4.50 -5.23 -6.71
C ILE A 88 5.07 -3.83 -6.93
N ARG A 89 5.81 -3.66 -8.02
CA ARG A 89 6.27 -2.38 -8.58
C ARG A 89 5.69 -2.22 -9.97
N LEU A 90 4.86 -1.22 -10.18
CA LEU A 90 4.38 -0.79 -11.49
C LEU A 90 5.15 0.44 -11.92
N CYS A 91 5.56 0.47 -13.19
CA CYS A 91 6.41 1.49 -13.78
C CYS A 91 5.79 1.98 -15.09
N SER A 92 5.94 3.27 -15.40
CA SER A 92 5.11 3.94 -16.40
C SER A 92 3.62 3.71 -16.10
N LEU A 93 3.16 4.21 -14.95
CA LEU A 93 1.81 3.93 -14.45
C LEU A 93 0.71 4.41 -15.42
N HIS A 94 -0.14 3.51 -15.86
CA HIS A 94 -1.27 3.76 -16.75
C HIS A 94 -2.33 2.68 -16.57
N ARG A 95 -3.57 2.96 -17.01
CA ARG A 95 -4.62 1.95 -17.09
C ARG A 95 -4.28 0.95 -18.20
N GLY A 96 -4.31 -0.34 -17.91
CA GLY A 96 -3.94 -1.36 -18.88
C GLY A 96 -3.35 -2.62 -18.27
N ILE A 97 -2.75 -3.44 -19.12
CA ILE A 97 -2.18 -4.73 -18.75
C ILE A 97 -0.66 -4.61 -18.61
N TYR A 98 -0.18 -4.90 -17.41
CA TYR A 98 1.23 -5.09 -17.11
C TYR A 98 1.58 -6.57 -17.19
N LYS A 99 2.56 -6.89 -18.04
CA LYS A 99 3.15 -8.23 -18.16
C LYS A 99 4.45 -8.29 -17.36
N MET A 100 4.33 -8.71 -16.11
CA MET A 100 5.42 -8.74 -15.14
C MET A 100 6.31 -9.96 -15.40
N LYS A 101 7.54 -9.71 -15.84
CA LYS A 101 8.51 -10.75 -16.23
C LYS A 101 9.76 -10.77 -15.36
N LYS A 102 9.84 -9.85 -14.41
CA LYS A 102 10.99 -9.64 -13.54
C LYS A 102 10.54 -9.65 -12.09
N THR A 103 11.46 -10.06 -11.25
CA THR A 103 11.39 -9.91 -9.81
C THR A 103 11.95 -8.57 -9.34
N LEU A 104 11.68 -8.18 -8.10
CA LEU A 104 12.20 -6.93 -7.54
C LEU A 104 13.73 -6.92 -7.49
N ASN A 105 14.35 -8.05 -7.14
CA ASN A 105 15.81 -8.17 -7.13
C ASN A 105 16.42 -7.99 -8.53
N GLU A 106 15.83 -8.60 -9.57
CA GLU A 106 16.29 -8.39 -10.95
C GLU A 106 16.18 -6.94 -11.41
N VAL A 107 15.15 -6.23 -10.95
CA VAL A 107 14.99 -4.80 -11.25
C VAL A 107 16.00 -3.96 -10.47
N ALA A 108 16.24 -4.25 -9.19
CA ALA A 108 17.21 -3.53 -8.36
C ALA A 108 18.66 -3.65 -8.87
N LEU A 109 18.97 -4.75 -9.55
CA LEU A 109 20.28 -4.99 -10.18
C LEU A 109 20.36 -4.46 -11.62
N ASP A 110 19.27 -3.91 -12.16
CA ASP A 110 19.24 -3.38 -13.53
C ASP A 110 19.98 -2.02 -13.57
N PRO A 111 21.04 -1.86 -14.38
CA PRO A 111 21.75 -0.58 -14.49
C PRO A 111 20.86 0.59 -14.95
N LEU A 112 19.71 0.29 -15.54
CA LEU A 112 18.72 1.27 -15.99
C LEU A 112 17.58 1.48 -14.96
N GLU A 113 17.73 0.99 -13.73
CA GLU A 113 16.71 1.08 -12.67
C GLU A 113 16.27 2.53 -12.39
N TYR A 114 17.20 3.48 -12.48
CA TYR A 114 16.96 4.93 -12.38
C TYR A 114 15.92 5.45 -13.38
N GLN A 115 15.66 4.74 -14.48
CA GLN A 115 14.71 5.16 -15.50
C GLN A 115 13.28 4.67 -15.20
N TYR A 116 13.05 3.93 -14.11
CA TYR A 116 11.73 3.40 -13.74
C TYR A 116 10.99 2.72 -14.90
N ILE A 117 11.71 1.98 -15.74
CA ILE A 117 11.14 1.36 -16.95
C ILE A 117 10.63 -0.06 -16.74
N SER A 118 10.95 -0.69 -15.59
CA SER A 118 10.70 -2.11 -15.36
C SER A 118 9.76 -2.36 -14.20
N SER A 119 8.58 -2.89 -14.51
CA SER A 119 7.64 -3.39 -13.51
C SER A 119 8.08 -4.77 -13.00
N ALA A 120 7.88 -5.06 -11.72
CA ALA A 120 8.29 -6.30 -11.08
C ALA A 120 7.33 -6.78 -9.98
N VAL A 121 7.33 -8.09 -9.74
CA VAL A 121 6.53 -8.74 -8.69
C VAL A 121 7.35 -9.81 -8.00
N GLU A 122 7.19 -9.92 -6.69
CA GLU A 122 7.83 -10.94 -5.88
C GLU A 122 6.90 -11.32 -4.73
N PHE A 123 6.89 -12.60 -4.39
CA PHE A 123 6.20 -13.09 -3.21
C PHE A 123 7.19 -13.77 -2.26
N GLU A 124 7.14 -13.41 -0.99
CA GLU A 124 7.94 -13.99 0.07
C GLU A 124 7.03 -14.81 1.01
N ARG A 125 7.40 -16.07 1.22
CA ARG A 125 6.86 -16.90 2.30
C ARG A 125 7.96 -17.13 3.33
N LYS A 126 7.79 -16.59 4.52
CA LYS A 126 8.73 -16.73 5.63
C LYS A 126 8.11 -17.55 6.76
N THR A 127 8.90 -18.48 7.28
CA THR A 127 8.68 -19.22 8.52
C THR A 127 9.84 -18.95 9.49
N GLU A 128 9.82 -19.53 10.69
CA GLU A 128 10.95 -19.43 11.64
C GLU A 128 12.27 -19.93 11.06
N ASN A 129 12.22 -20.95 10.19
CA ASN A 129 13.42 -21.66 9.71
C ASN A 129 13.73 -21.41 8.24
N GLU A 130 12.84 -20.76 7.49
CA GLU A 130 12.93 -20.67 6.04
C GLU A 130 12.36 -19.35 5.52
N SER A 131 13.00 -18.76 4.50
CA SER A 131 12.38 -17.75 3.65
C SER A 131 12.47 -18.21 2.20
N VAL A 132 11.31 -18.31 1.55
CA VAL A 132 11.18 -18.75 0.16
C VAL A 132 10.68 -17.58 -0.68
N LEU A 133 11.40 -17.31 -1.77
CA LEU A 133 11.06 -16.25 -2.71
C LEU A 133 10.48 -16.85 -3.99
N TYR A 134 9.41 -16.24 -4.46
CA TYR A 134 8.70 -16.62 -5.66
C TYR A 134 8.68 -15.46 -6.65
N GLY A 135 8.85 -15.78 -7.93
CA GLY A 135 8.89 -14.80 -9.01
C GLY A 135 8.15 -15.26 -10.27
N PRO A 136 7.85 -14.33 -11.19
CA PRO A 136 7.28 -14.68 -12.49
C PRO A 136 8.33 -15.35 -13.37
N LYS A 137 7.88 -16.05 -14.42
CA LYS A 137 8.73 -16.53 -15.52
C LYS A 137 8.58 -15.64 -16.74
N ARG A 138 9.60 -15.58 -17.61
CA ARG A 138 9.55 -14.72 -18.81
C ARG A 138 8.53 -15.24 -19.83
N GLU A 139 8.42 -16.55 -19.95
CA GLU A 139 7.51 -17.30 -20.81
C GLU A 139 6.08 -17.35 -20.25
N ASN A 140 5.90 -17.22 -18.94
CA ASN A 140 4.59 -17.13 -18.27
C ASN A 140 4.56 -15.91 -17.34
N PRO A 141 4.36 -14.69 -17.88
CA PRO A 141 4.39 -13.47 -17.10
C PRO A 141 3.22 -13.40 -16.13
N PHE A 142 3.46 -12.81 -14.97
CA PHE A 142 2.39 -12.45 -14.04
C PHE A 142 1.66 -11.21 -14.56
N LEU A 143 0.34 -11.19 -14.49
CA LEU A 143 -0.49 -10.17 -15.11
C LEU A 143 -1.13 -9.27 -14.04
N VAL A 144 -0.94 -7.97 -14.20
CA VAL A 144 -1.65 -6.95 -13.41
C VAL A 144 -2.46 -6.09 -14.37
N TYR A 145 -3.76 -5.99 -14.10
CA TYR A 145 -4.74 -5.24 -14.88
C TYR A 145 -5.12 -4.01 -14.07
N VAL A 146 -4.53 -2.86 -14.39
CA VAL A 146 -4.86 -1.60 -13.74
C VAL A 146 -6.11 -1.03 -14.38
N THR A 147 -7.19 -0.94 -13.59
CA THR A 147 -8.50 -0.45 -14.06
C THR A 147 -8.71 1.01 -13.77
N ASP A 148 -8.08 1.54 -12.72
CA ASP A 148 -8.16 2.95 -12.34
C ASP A 148 -6.84 3.47 -11.80
N VAL A 149 -6.54 4.73 -12.17
CA VAL A 149 -5.41 5.51 -11.66
C VAL A 149 -5.95 6.91 -11.42
N ARG A 150 -6.22 7.24 -10.16
CA ARG A 150 -6.62 8.59 -9.75
C ARG A 150 -5.41 9.30 -9.19
N TYR A 151 -5.23 10.54 -9.61
CA TYR A 151 -4.09 11.36 -9.23
C TYR A 151 -4.58 12.78 -8.95
N ASP A 152 -4.32 13.29 -7.74
CA ASP A 152 -4.46 14.71 -7.44
C ASP A 152 -3.07 15.32 -7.19
N PRO A 153 -2.55 16.15 -8.11
CA PRO A 153 -1.24 16.79 -7.95
C PRO A 153 -1.17 17.77 -6.77
N ARG A 154 -2.30 18.11 -6.14
CA ARG A 154 -2.39 19.03 -5.00
C ARG A 154 -2.50 18.32 -3.65
N ASP A 155 -2.80 17.02 -3.67
CA ASP A 155 -2.97 16.18 -2.46
C ASP A 155 -2.51 14.75 -2.74
N MET A 156 -1.20 14.64 -2.91
CA MET A 156 -0.48 13.43 -3.25
C MET A 156 -0.72 12.28 -2.27
N ASP A 157 -0.84 12.60 -0.99
CA ASP A 157 -0.83 11.61 0.09
C ASP A 157 -2.22 11.09 0.47
N ASP A 158 -3.31 11.80 0.11
CA ASP A 158 -4.67 11.42 0.51
C ASP A 158 -5.58 10.92 -0.61
N LEU A 159 -5.39 11.34 -1.87
CA LEU A 159 -6.36 11.07 -2.94
C LEU A 159 -5.86 10.22 -4.11
N SER A 160 -4.55 10.00 -4.21
CA SER A 160 -4.01 9.18 -5.29
C SER A 160 -4.30 7.70 -5.05
N ILE A 161 -4.97 7.05 -6.00
CA ILE A 161 -5.48 5.68 -5.84
C ILE A 161 -5.15 4.88 -7.10
N VAL A 162 -4.66 3.66 -6.91
CA VAL A 162 -4.46 2.67 -7.97
C VAL A 162 -5.31 1.44 -7.67
N GLU A 163 -6.17 1.04 -8.61
CA GLU A 163 -7.04 -0.12 -8.48
C GLU A 163 -6.92 -1.07 -9.67
N GLY A 164 -7.18 -2.35 -9.42
CA GLY A 164 -7.13 -3.34 -10.48
C GLY A 164 -7.34 -4.78 -10.04
N TYR A 165 -6.91 -5.68 -10.92
CA TYR A 165 -6.97 -7.12 -10.75
C TYR A 165 -5.61 -7.74 -11.07
N MET A 166 -5.30 -8.87 -10.47
CA MET A 166 -4.08 -9.62 -10.76
C MET A 166 -4.35 -11.10 -10.95
N ASN A 167 -3.60 -11.68 -11.87
CA ASN A 167 -3.67 -13.10 -12.22
C ASN A 167 -2.28 -13.60 -12.61
N GLY A 168 -1.91 -14.80 -12.19
CA GLY A 168 -0.71 -15.45 -12.68
C GLY A 168 -0.16 -16.50 -11.74
N VAL A 169 1.02 -17.01 -12.09
CA VAL A 169 1.73 -18.01 -11.29
C VAL A 169 3.09 -17.46 -10.91
N LEU A 170 3.41 -17.51 -9.63
CA LEU A 170 4.74 -17.21 -9.12
C LEU A 170 5.43 -18.52 -8.74
N TYR A 171 6.65 -18.71 -9.19
CA TYR A 171 7.41 -19.95 -9.02
C TYR A 171 8.50 -19.75 -7.98
N ASN A 172 8.68 -20.74 -7.10
CA ASN A 172 9.79 -20.77 -6.17
C ASN A 172 11.10 -20.74 -6.97
N ARG A 173 12.01 -19.83 -6.59
CA ARG A 173 13.27 -19.61 -7.28
C ARG A 173 14.20 -20.81 -7.27
N GLU A 174 14.24 -21.53 -6.16
CA GLU A 174 15.13 -22.67 -5.94
C GLU A 174 14.50 -23.99 -6.38
N ASN A 175 13.16 -24.08 -6.36
CA ASN A 175 12.41 -25.26 -6.82
C ASN A 175 11.21 -24.88 -7.69
N PRO A 176 11.37 -24.76 -9.02
CA PRO A 176 10.30 -24.29 -9.91
C PRO A 176 9.05 -25.19 -10.03
N THR A 177 9.05 -26.38 -9.40
CA THR A 177 7.85 -27.23 -9.28
C THR A 177 6.91 -26.75 -8.17
N ASP A 178 7.45 -26.05 -7.18
CA ASP A 178 6.71 -25.35 -6.15
C ASP A 178 6.28 -23.96 -6.69
N SER A 179 4.98 -23.70 -6.65
CA SER A 179 4.41 -22.50 -7.25
C SER A 179 3.15 -22.05 -6.53
N ILE A 180 2.84 -20.77 -6.69
CA ILE A 180 1.68 -20.11 -6.10
C ILE A 180 0.86 -19.52 -7.23
N VAL A 181 -0.37 -20.00 -7.35
CA VAL A 181 -1.36 -19.46 -8.28
C VAL A 181 -2.06 -18.28 -7.60
N ILE A 182 -2.13 -17.15 -8.28
CA ILE A 182 -2.93 -16.00 -7.88
C ILE A 182 -4.02 -15.84 -8.93
N ASP A 183 -5.28 -15.92 -8.49
CA ASP A 183 -6.43 -15.98 -9.39
C ASP A 183 -7.50 -14.96 -8.98
N HIS A 184 -7.84 -14.09 -9.94
CA HIS A 184 -8.84 -13.03 -9.86
C HIS A 184 -8.78 -12.19 -8.58
N VAL A 185 -7.55 -11.88 -8.12
CA VAL A 185 -7.37 -11.04 -6.94
C VAL A 185 -7.62 -9.58 -7.31
N LYS A 186 -8.54 -8.94 -6.60
CA LYS A 186 -8.78 -7.49 -6.65
C LYS A 186 -7.82 -6.77 -5.72
N PHE A 187 -7.40 -5.58 -6.12
CA PHE A 187 -6.61 -4.72 -5.26
C PHE A 187 -6.96 -3.25 -5.44
N GLY A 188 -6.75 -2.50 -4.36
CA GLY A 188 -6.69 -1.04 -4.38
C GLY A 188 -5.73 -0.57 -3.30
N PHE A 189 -4.98 0.49 -3.57
CA PHE A 189 -4.11 1.11 -2.57
C PHE A 189 -3.89 2.60 -2.85
N ARG A 190 -3.44 3.29 -1.81
CA ARG A 190 -2.79 4.60 -1.87
C ARG A 190 -1.36 4.50 -1.35
#